data_AF-A0A2X3CVC1-F1
#
_entry.id   AF-A0A2X3CVC1-F1
#
_cell.length_a   1.000
_cell.length_b   1.000
_cell.length_c   1.000
_cell.angle_alpha   90.00
_cell.angle_beta   90.00
_cell.angle_gamma   90.00
#
_symmetry.space_group_name_H-M   'P 1'
#
loop_
_entity.id
_entity.type
_entity.pdbx_description
1 polymer ?
#
loop_
_entity_poly.entity_id
_entity_poly.type
_entity_poly.pdbx_seq_one_letter_code
_entity_poly.pdbx_strand_id
1 'polypeptide(L)'
;MTEQGRELGLVDDERWARYNEKLESIERERQRLKSTWVNPQAESANEVNAHLTAPLSREASGEDLLRRPEMTYEQLVQLSPFTRDWKIVRRLNR
;
A
#
# COMPACT_ATOMS: atom_id res chain seq x y z
N MET A 1 15.97 6.35 -15.66
CA MET A 1 16.77 7.51 -16.11
C MET A 1 17.00 8.45 -14.93
N THR A 2 17.77 8.01 -13.94
CA THR A 2 18.07 8.77 -12.70
C THR A 2 19.49 8.47 -12.21
N GLU A 3 20.40 8.13 -13.11
CA GLU A 3 21.83 7.94 -12.80
C GLU A 3 22.71 9.08 -13.35
N GLN A 4 22.28 9.79 -14.41
CA GLN A 4 23.10 10.82 -15.06
C GLN A 4 23.11 12.19 -14.35
N GLY A 5 22.27 12.40 -13.32
CA GLY A 5 22.24 13.68 -12.58
C GLY A 5 23.30 13.81 -11.49
N ARG A 6 23.92 12.69 -11.06
CA ARG A 6 24.91 12.67 -9.97
C ARG A 6 26.30 13.12 -10.42
N GLU A 7 26.61 13.02 -11.72
CA GLU A 7 27.91 13.38 -12.28
C GLU A 7 28.12 14.91 -12.41
N LEU A 8 27.06 15.71 -12.33
CA LEU A 8 27.13 17.16 -12.60
C LEU A 8 27.25 18.04 -11.35
N GLY A 9 27.39 17.47 -10.14
CA GLY A 9 27.73 18.23 -8.92
C GLY A 9 26.71 19.28 -8.47
N LEU A 10 25.45 19.21 -8.94
CA LEU A 10 24.40 20.21 -8.71
C LEU A 10 23.29 19.75 -7.73
N VAL A 11 23.43 18.55 -7.15
CA VAL A 11 22.47 18.02 -6.17
C VAL A 11 23.20 17.89 -4.84
N ASP A 12 22.88 18.77 -3.89
CA ASP A 12 23.35 18.67 -2.51
C ASP A 12 23.06 17.25 -1.99
N ASP A 13 24.08 16.60 -1.41
CA ASP A 13 23.97 15.25 -0.84
C ASP A 13 22.81 15.12 0.14
N GLU A 14 22.44 16.21 0.82
CA GLU A 14 21.29 16.27 1.73
C GLU A 14 19.94 16.14 1.00
N ARG A 15 19.80 16.76 -0.18
CA ARG A 15 18.59 16.63 -1.02
C ARG A 15 18.51 15.22 -1.62
N TRP A 16 19.64 14.64 -1.99
CA TRP A 16 19.71 13.25 -2.47
C TRP A 16 19.36 12.24 -1.37
N ALA A 17 19.87 12.42 -0.15
CA ALA A 17 19.54 11.59 1.00
C ALA A 17 18.03 11.61 1.32
N ARG A 18 17.42 12.80 1.38
CA ARG A 18 15.97 12.95 1.61
C ARG A 18 15.13 12.33 0.50
N TYR A 19 15.59 12.41 -0.75
CA TYR A 19 14.93 11.77 -1.88
C TYR A 19 14.97 10.24 -1.77
N ASN A 20 16.14 9.67 -1.44
CA ASN A 20 16.29 8.24 -1.23
C ASN A 20 15.46 7.73 -0.04
N GLU A 21 15.44 8.44 1.09
CA GLU A 21 14.58 8.07 2.23
C GLU A 21 13.11 8.03 1.85
N LYS A 22 12.65 9.00 1.06
CA LYS A 22 11.27 9.03 0.57
C LYS A 22 11.01 7.85 -0.37
N LEU A 23 11.92 7.56 -1.29
CA LEU A 23 11.80 6.41 -2.20
C LEU A 23 11.79 5.09 -1.45
N GLU A 24 12.69 4.88 -0.50
CA GLU A 24 12.73 3.68 0.34
C GLU A 24 11.44 3.50 1.13
N SER A 25 10.88 4.58 1.67
CA SER A 25 9.62 4.54 2.40
C SER A 25 8.45 4.11 1.51
N ILE A 26 8.41 4.62 0.27
CA ILE A 26 7.41 4.23 -0.73
C ILE A 26 7.59 2.77 -1.13
N GLU A 27 8.82 2.34 -1.42
CA GLU A 27 9.10 0.98 -1.84
C GLU A 27 8.74 -0.01 -0.74
N ARG A 28 9.12 0.28 0.52
CA ARG A 28 8.78 -0.54 1.68
C ARG A 28 7.27 -0.70 1.84
N GLU A 29 6.52 0.38 1.67
CA GLU A 29 5.06 0.32 1.74
C GLU A 29 4.47 -0.46 0.57
N ARG A 30 5.00 -0.28 -0.63
CA ARG A 30 4.59 -1.06 -1.81
C ARG A 30 4.82 -2.55 -1.59
N GLN A 31 5.99 -2.93 -1.06
CA GLN A 31 6.30 -4.33 -0.71
C GLN A 31 5.34 -4.87 0.35
N ARG A 32 5.01 -4.08 1.37
CA ARG A 32 4.02 -4.46 2.40
C ARG A 32 2.64 -4.73 1.79
N LEU A 33 2.17 -3.86 0.90
CA LEU A 33 0.87 -4.04 0.24
C LEU A 33 0.85 -5.22 -0.72
N LYS A 34 1.99 -5.52 -1.36
CA LYS A 34 2.14 -6.68 -2.24
C LYS A 34 2.21 -8.00 -1.47
N SER A 35 2.77 -8.01 -0.27
CA SER A 35 2.83 -9.20 0.59
C SER A 35 1.56 -9.43 1.40
N THR A 36 0.65 -8.45 1.45
CA THR A 36 -0.63 -8.56 2.14
C THR A 36 -1.72 -8.95 1.16
N TRP A 37 -2.42 -10.05 1.44
CA TRP A 37 -3.46 -10.62 0.58
C TRP A 37 -4.80 -10.66 1.28
N VAL A 38 -5.86 -10.43 0.52
CA VAL A 38 -7.23 -10.61 0.97
C VAL A 38 -7.86 -11.74 0.20
N ASN A 39 -8.31 -12.77 0.93
CA ASN A 39 -9.10 -13.85 0.37
C ASN A 39 -10.58 -13.44 0.35
N PRO A 40 -11.31 -13.60 -0.78
CA PRO A 40 -12.71 -13.21 -0.90
C PRO A 40 -13.66 -13.94 0.07
N GLN A 41 -13.25 -15.06 0.66
CA GLN A 41 -14.01 -15.80 1.66
C GLN A 41 -13.73 -15.34 3.10
N ALA A 42 -12.71 -14.51 3.32
CA ALA A 42 -12.40 -13.98 4.63
C ALA A 42 -13.39 -12.88 5.03
N GLU A 43 -13.65 -12.72 6.33
CA GLU A 43 -14.53 -11.67 6.84
C GLU A 43 -14.04 -10.26 6.47
N SER A 44 -12.72 -10.06 6.44
CA SER A 44 -12.08 -8.83 5.99
C SER A 44 -12.39 -8.47 4.52
N ALA A 45 -12.78 -9.45 3.69
CA ALA A 45 -13.18 -9.17 2.31
C ALA A 45 -14.52 -8.44 2.24
N ASN A 46 -15.40 -8.59 3.23
CA ASN A 46 -16.67 -7.87 3.26
C ASN A 46 -16.44 -6.36 3.38
N GLU A 47 -15.48 -5.94 4.21
CA GLU A 47 -15.07 -4.55 4.32
C GLU A 47 -14.53 -4.03 2.99
N VAL A 48 -13.63 -4.79 2.36
CA VAL A 48 -13.05 -4.42 1.06
C VAL A 48 -14.14 -4.32 -0.01
N ASN A 49 -15.05 -5.30 -0.07
CA ASN A 49 -16.14 -5.36 -1.04
C ASN A 49 -17.14 -4.21 -0.85
N ALA A 50 -17.30 -3.66 0.36
CA ALA A 50 -18.14 -2.50 0.60
C ALA A 50 -17.64 -1.22 -0.10
N HIS A 51 -16.34 -1.16 -0.39
CA HIS A 51 -15.71 -0.06 -1.12
C HIS A 51 -15.52 -0.33 -2.61
N LEU A 52 -15.79 -1.56 -3.07
CA LEU A 52 -15.65 -1.95 -4.47
C LEU A 52 -17.01 -1.96 -5.16
N THR A 53 -17.04 -1.52 -6.42
CA THR A 53 -18.23 -1.63 -7.28
C THR A 53 -18.57 -3.09 -7.59
N ALA A 54 -17.54 -3.94 -7.70
CA ALA A 54 -17.68 -5.37 -7.94
C ALA A 54 -16.88 -6.17 -6.90
N PRO A 55 -17.49 -7.19 -6.27
CA PRO A 55 -16.85 -7.96 -5.22
C PRO A 55 -15.62 -8.71 -5.75
N LEU A 56 -14.67 -8.98 -4.85
CA LEU A 56 -13.49 -9.78 -5.15
C LEU A 56 -13.91 -11.19 -5.59
N SER A 57 -13.58 -11.55 -6.83
CA SER A 57 -13.81 -12.91 -7.37
C SER A 57 -12.65 -13.87 -7.05
N ARG A 58 -11.48 -13.33 -6.76
CA ARG A 58 -10.25 -14.08 -6.45
C ARG A 58 -9.46 -13.32 -5.37
N GLU A 59 -8.47 -14.01 -4.81
CA GLU A 59 -7.50 -13.40 -3.92
C GLU A 59 -6.85 -12.19 -4.58
N ALA A 60 -6.78 -11.09 -3.85
CA ALA A 60 -6.23 -9.83 -4.32
C ALA A 60 -5.25 -9.27 -3.29
N SER A 61 -4.10 -8.79 -3.78
CA SER A 61 -3.15 -8.06 -2.95
C SER A 61 -3.58 -6.60 -2.77
N GLY A 62 -2.99 -5.90 -1.79
CA GLY A 62 -3.19 -4.46 -1.64
C GLY A 62 -2.73 -3.69 -2.88
N GLU A 63 -1.71 -4.18 -3.57
CA GLU A 63 -1.26 -3.62 -4.86
C GLU A 63 -2.33 -3.80 -5.95
N ASP A 64 -2.98 -4.97 -6.04
CA ASP A 64 -4.06 -5.21 -7.00
C ASP A 64 -5.27 -4.33 -6.73
N LEU A 65 -5.59 -4.07 -5.46
CA LEU A 65 -6.66 -3.18 -5.06
C LEU A 65 -6.35 -1.73 -5.44
N LEU A 66 -5.12 -1.24 -5.21
CA LEU A 66 -4.69 0.11 -5.61
C LEU A 66 -4.68 0.35 -7.12
N ARG A 67 -4.58 -0.71 -7.94
CA ARG A 67 -4.68 -0.57 -9.40
C ARG A 67 -6.09 -0.28 -9.88
N ARG A 68 -7.10 -0.44 -9.01
CA ARG A 68 -8.49 -0.15 -9.33
C ARG A 68 -8.77 1.34 -9.16
N PRO A 69 -9.39 2.01 -10.16
CA PRO A 69 -9.67 3.44 -10.07
C PRO A 69 -10.64 3.81 -8.94
N GLU A 70 -11.47 2.88 -8.49
CA GLU A 70 -12.38 3.07 -7.36
C GLU A 70 -11.71 3.01 -5.98
N MET A 71 -10.44 2.62 -5.88
CA MET A 71 -9.74 2.41 -4.60
C MET A 71 -8.54 3.36 -4.47
N THR A 72 -8.53 4.14 -3.40
CA THR A 72 -7.39 5.01 -3.05
C THR A 72 -6.53 4.42 -1.94
N TYR A 73 -5.27 4.87 -1.85
CA TYR A 73 -4.37 4.45 -0.77
C TYR A 73 -4.92 4.75 0.62
N GLU A 74 -5.53 5.92 0.79
CA GLU A 74 -6.12 6.34 2.07
C GLU A 74 -7.25 5.41 2.51
N GLN A 75 -8.12 5.01 1.57
CA GLN A 75 -9.17 4.02 1.84
C GLN A 75 -8.57 2.66 2.15
N LEU A 76 -7.59 2.21 1.36
CA LEU A 76 -6.97 0.91 1.52
C LEU A 76 -6.37 0.74 2.93
N VAL A 77 -5.59 1.71 3.43
CA VAL A 77 -4.94 1.61 4.75
C VAL A 77 -5.91 1.75 5.94
N GLN A 78 -7.16 2.14 5.70
CA GLN A 78 -8.21 2.09 6.72
C GLN A 78 -8.82 0.69 6.85
N LEU A 79 -8.70 -0.14 5.82
CA LEU A 79 -9.20 -1.50 5.86
C LEU A 79 -8.33 -2.36 6.78
N SER A 80 -8.98 -3.18 7.59
CA SER A 80 -8.36 -4.04 8.59
C SER A 80 -7.22 -4.92 8.08
N PRO A 81 -7.27 -5.53 6.88
CA PRO A 81 -6.14 -6.32 6.38
C PRO A 81 -4.92 -5.47 6.04
N PHE A 82 -5.10 -4.18 5.71
CA PHE A 82 -4.01 -3.30 5.26
C PHE A 82 -3.67 -2.20 6.26
N THR A 83 -4.38 -2.11 7.39
CA THR A 83 -4.10 -1.10 8.40
C THR A 83 -2.73 -1.32 9.05
N ARG A 84 -2.02 -0.21 9.33
CA ARG A 84 -0.78 -0.23 10.10
C ARG A 84 -1.04 -0.27 11.61
N ASP A 85 -2.27 0.00 12.06
CA ASP A 85 -2.60 0.04 13.49
C ASP A 85 -3.13 -1.31 14.00
N TRP A 86 -2.27 -2.00 14.76
CA TRP A 86 -2.56 -3.28 15.39
C TRP A 86 -3.76 -3.23 16.37
N LYS A 87 -4.13 -2.06 16.89
CA LYS A 87 -5.27 -1.91 17.80
C LYS A 87 -6.60 -2.15 17.08
N ILE A 88 -6.68 -1.85 15.79
CA ILE A 88 -7.85 -2.08 14.95
C ILE A 88 -8.01 -3.58 14.68
N VAL A 89 -6.92 -4.25 14.29
CA VAL A 89 -6.90 -5.70 14.05
C VAL A 89 -7.37 -6.50 15.26
N ARG A 90 -6.96 -6.09 16.47
CA ARG A 90 -7.37 -6.75 17.72
C ARG A 90 -8.88 -6.61 18.01
N ARG A 91 -9.54 -5.58 17.49
CA ARG A 91 -10.96 -5.30 17.78
C ARG A 91 -11.92 -6.14 16.94
N LEU A 92 -11.48 -6.57 15.76
CA LEU A 92 -12.27 -7.44 14.86
C LEU A 92 -12.16 -8.92 15.20
N ASN A 93 -11.06 -9.34 15.82
CA ASN A 93 -10.84 -10.73 16.18
C ASN A 93 -11.45 -11.12 17.55
N ARG A 94 -12.50 -10.42 17.99
CA ARG A 94 -13.12 -10.55 19.31
C ARG A 94 -14.63 -10.63 19.19
#